data_AF-R7U0H8-F1
#
_entry.id   AF-R7U0H8-F1
#
_cell.length_a   1.000
_cell.length_b   1.000
_cell.length_c   1.000
_cell.angle_alpha   90.00
_cell.angle_beta   90.00
_cell.angle_gamma   90.00
#
_symmetry.space_group_name_H-M   'P 1'
#
loop_
_entity.id
_entity.type
_entity.pdbx_description
1 polymer ?
#
loop_
_entity_poly.entity_id
_entity_poly.type
_entity_poly.pdbx_seq_one_letter_code
_entity_poly.pdbx_strand_id
1 'polypeptide(L)'
;MIFLTLLAACACLVEVSGLHATTEATDTTGVAVTEDAFYISRERMLADPIRYLQANGWEWSDRRCSYSMWVAKRYTYEEMLCACYLWCQRQKTQEELDFEYASRVSQLKRYMPRLLRIGWPYIPVFAILASVGICGNITIIVVIARFMGKNKSATNALIANMAVSDLFTCVFCMPIQGELVENGL
;
A
#
# COMPACT_ATOMS: atom_id res chain seq x y z
N MET A 1 12.00 27.19 -0.65
CA MET A 1 12.77 27.02 0.60
C MET A 1 12.11 26.07 1.62
N ILE A 2 11.28 25.08 1.22
CA ILE A 2 10.81 24.01 2.14
C ILE A 2 10.97 22.59 1.53
N PHE A 3 11.21 22.48 0.22
CA PHE A 3 11.38 21.17 -0.46
C PHE A 3 12.81 20.64 -0.51
N LEU A 4 13.84 21.42 -0.13
CA LEU A 4 15.24 20.97 -0.17
C LEU A 4 15.70 20.24 1.11
N THR A 5 14.92 20.28 2.19
CA THR A 5 15.30 19.70 3.50
C THR A 5 14.88 18.25 3.68
N LEU A 6 13.99 17.71 2.84
CA LEU A 6 13.50 16.33 2.95
C LEU A 6 14.39 15.29 2.24
N LEU A 7 15.23 15.72 1.28
CA LEU A 7 16.14 14.82 0.55
C LEU A 7 17.44 14.50 1.30
N ALA A 8 17.76 15.24 2.37
CA ALA A 8 19.01 15.05 3.14
C ALA A 8 18.90 14.04 4.30
N ALA A 9 17.70 13.55 4.63
CA ALA A 9 17.48 12.64 5.76
C ALA A 9 17.60 11.14 5.39
N CYS A 10 17.79 10.81 4.11
CA CYS A 10 17.74 9.42 3.64
C CYS A 10 19.11 8.74 3.49
N ALA A 11 20.22 9.41 3.83
CA ALA A 11 21.58 8.92 3.57
C ALA A 11 22.41 8.55 4.82
N CYS A 12 21.85 8.60 6.03
CA CYS A 12 22.65 8.48 7.27
C CYS A 12 22.26 7.31 8.21
N LEU A 13 21.54 6.28 7.77
CA LEU A 13 21.13 5.17 8.66
C LEU A 13 21.47 3.77 8.14
N VAL A 14 22.66 3.59 7.57
CA VAL A 14 23.25 2.26 7.40
C VAL A 14 24.61 2.23 8.10
N GLU A 15 24.57 2.12 9.43
CA GLU A 15 25.71 1.58 10.17
C GLU A 15 25.69 0.06 10.05
N VAL A 16 26.71 -0.48 9.40
CA VAL A 16 27.04 -1.90 9.40
C VAL A 16 27.79 -2.17 10.72
N SER A 17 27.11 -2.75 11.70
CA SER A 17 27.77 -3.42 12.82
C SER A 17 27.78 -4.92 12.56
N GLY A 18 28.89 -5.39 12.00
CA GLY A 18 29.24 -6.81 12.02
C GLY A 18 29.63 -7.21 13.43
N LEU A 19 28.90 -8.16 14.03
CA LEU A 19 29.34 -8.84 15.24
C LEU A 19 29.53 -10.32 14.91
N HIS A 20 30.79 -10.70 14.83
CA HIS A 20 31.27 -12.07 14.73
C HIS A 20 31.11 -12.70 16.13
N ALA A 21 30.23 -13.67 16.28
CA ALA A 21 30.19 -14.55 17.45
C ALA A 21 30.52 -15.96 16.97
N THR A 22 31.73 -16.42 17.29
CA THR A 22 32.19 -17.80 17.13
C THR A 22 31.48 -18.67 18.16
N THR A 23 30.72 -19.65 17.68
CA THR A 23 30.11 -20.70 18.49
C THR A 23 31.18 -21.72 18.87
N GLU A 24 31.53 -21.81 20.16
CA GLU A 24 32.12 -23.03 20.71
C GLU A 24 30.99 -24.01 21.05
N ALA A 25 31.23 -25.27 20.68
CA ALA A 25 30.34 -26.41 20.85
C ALA A 25 30.29 -26.90 22.31
N THR A 26 29.57 -28.02 22.50
CA THR A 26 29.37 -28.84 23.72
C THR A 26 28.10 -28.41 24.49
N ASP A 27 27.13 -29.27 24.82
CA ASP A 27 27.13 -30.71 25.01
C ASP A 27 25.71 -31.28 24.86
N THR A 28 25.67 -32.54 24.44
CA THR A 28 24.51 -33.41 24.36
C THR A 28 23.82 -33.65 25.70
N THR A 29 22.50 -33.54 25.74
CA THR A 29 21.67 -34.43 26.57
C THR A 29 20.45 -34.87 25.78
N GLY A 30 20.42 -36.17 25.47
CA GLY A 30 19.25 -36.84 24.90
C GLY A 30 18.12 -36.82 25.92
N VAL A 31 17.17 -35.92 25.74
CA VAL A 31 15.87 -36.00 26.38
C VAL A 31 14.98 -36.76 25.41
N ALA A 32 14.48 -37.92 25.83
CA ALA A 32 13.43 -38.63 25.13
C ALA A 32 12.19 -37.72 25.08
N VAL A 33 12.02 -37.01 23.97
CA VAL A 33 10.89 -36.11 23.74
C VAL A 33 9.67 -36.97 23.48
N THR A 34 8.76 -37.02 24.46
CA THR A 34 7.36 -37.28 24.16
C THR A 34 6.93 -36.21 23.15
N GLU A 35 6.60 -36.57 21.92
CA GLU A 35 6.17 -35.61 20.89
C GLU A 35 4.96 -34.82 21.42
N ASP A 36 5.17 -33.58 21.87
CA ASP A 36 4.08 -32.76 22.37
C ASP A 36 3.08 -32.54 21.23
N ALA A 37 1.79 -32.79 21.48
CA ALA A 37 0.72 -32.64 20.49
C ALA A 37 0.71 -31.25 19.80
N PHE A 38 1.27 -30.24 20.46
CA PHE A 38 1.53 -28.92 19.91
C PHE A 38 2.45 -28.95 18.68
N TYR A 39 3.62 -29.60 18.77
CA TYR A 39 4.59 -29.64 17.67
C TYR A 39 4.03 -30.37 16.45
N ILE A 40 3.28 -31.46 16.68
CA ILE A 40 2.58 -32.19 15.62
C ILE A 40 1.54 -31.28 14.94
N SER A 41 0.74 -30.54 15.71
CA SER A 41 -0.24 -29.62 15.15
C SER A 41 0.42 -28.47 14.38
N ARG A 42 1.52 -27.94 14.92
CA ARG A 42 2.32 -26.87 14.30
C ARG A 42 2.88 -27.31 12.95
N GLU A 43 3.50 -28.49 12.89
CA GLU A 43 4.08 -29.00 11.64
C GLU A 43 3.02 -29.26 10.58
N ARG A 44 1.87 -29.82 10.95
CA ARG A 44 0.75 -30.00 10.02
C ARG A 44 0.25 -28.66 9.46
N MET A 45 0.13 -27.65 10.32
CA MET A 45 -0.27 -26.30 9.91
C MET A 45 0.76 -25.68 8.96
N LEU A 46 2.06 -25.82 9.23
CA LEU A 46 3.11 -25.25 8.38
C LEU A 46 3.28 -26.02 7.06
N ALA A 47 2.96 -27.31 7.05
CA ALA A 47 2.94 -28.13 5.84
C ALA A 47 1.79 -27.73 4.90
N ASP A 48 0.59 -27.52 5.44
CA ASP A 48 -0.60 -27.12 4.69
C ASP A 48 -1.34 -25.95 5.38
N PRO A 49 -0.85 -24.72 5.18
CA PRO A 49 -1.43 -23.53 5.81
C PRO A 49 -2.83 -23.21 5.26
N ILE A 50 -3.16 -23.61 4.03
CA ILE A 50 -4.49 -23.39 3.44
C ILE A 50 -5.53 -24.16 4.24
N ARG A 51 -5.31 -25.46 4.51
CA ARG A 51 -6.27 -26.26 5.28
C ARG A 51 -6.47 -25.70 6.68
N TYR A 52 -5.41 -25.19 7.31
CA TYR A 52 -5.52 -24.53 8.60
C TYR A 52 -6.41 -23.27 8.55
N LEU A 53 -6.20 -22.40 7.55
CA LEU A 53 -7.03 -21.21 7.34
C LEU A 53 -8.49 -21.59 7.09
N GLN A 54 -8.74 -22.55 6.20
CA GLN A 54 -10.08 -23.01 5.84
C GLN A 54 -10.81 -23.66 7.03
N ALA A 55 -10.11 -24.48 7.83
CA ALA A 55 -10.68 -25.11 9.02
C ALA A 55 -11.18 -24.09 10.06
N ASN A 56 -10.57 -22.90 10.09
CA ASN A 56 -10.98 -21.80 10.97
C ASN A 56 -11.90 -20.78 10.29
N GLY A 57 -12.25 -20.97 9.00
CA GLY A 57 -13.04 -20.03 8.23
C GLY A 57 -12.34 -18.67 8.04
N TRP A 58 -11.01 -18.69 7.94
CA TRP A 58 -10.18 -17.51 7.73
C TRP A 58 -9.79 -17.35 6.26
N GLU A 59 -9.76 -16.10 5.81
CA GLU A 59 -9.27 -15.71 4.49
C GLU A 59 -7.74 -15.53 4.51
N TRP A 60 -7.12 -15.42 3.33
CA TRP A 60 -5.71 -15.01 3.24
C TRP A 60 -5.53 -13.63 3.88
N SER A 61 -4.50 -13.46 4.72
CA SER A 61 -4.22 -12.20 5.42
C SER A 61 -5.32 -11.78 6.43
N ASP A 62 -6.12 -12.73 6.93
CA ASP A 62 -7.09 -12.43 7.97
C ASP A 62 -6.39 -12.06 9.29
N ARG A 63 -6.71 -10.88 9.83
CA ARG A 63 -6.13 -10.39 11.10
C ARG A 63 -6.40 -11.32 12.29
N ARG A 64 -7.45 -12.14 12.22
CA ARG A 64 -7.79 -13.11 13.27
C ARG A 64 -6.75 -14.21 13.37
N CYS A 65 -6.17 -14.62 12.24
CA CYS A 65 -5.09 -15.62 12.22
C CYS A 65 -3.85 -15.11 12.95
N SER A 66 -3.35 -13.93 12.56
CA SER A 66 -2.16 -13.34 13.18
C SER A 66 -2.38 -13.01 14.65
N TYR A 67 -3.56 -12.50 15.01
CA TYR A 67 -3.92 -12.26 16.40
C TYR A 67 -3.95 -13.55 17.23
N SER A 68 -4.56 -14.62 16.71
CA SER A 68 -4.62 -15.91 17.41
C SER A 68 -3.23 -16.48 17.69
N MET A 69 -2.33 -16.44 16.71
CA MET A 69 -0.95 -16.90 16.89
C MET A 69 -0.14 -16.01 17.83
N TRP A 70 -0.34 -14.69 17.76
CA TRP A 70 0.33 -13.74 18.64
C TRP A 70 -0.07 -13.93 20.12
N VAL A 71 -1.36 -14.14 20.39
CA VAL A 71 -1.87 -14.41 21.74
C VAL A 71 -1.32 -15.74 22.29
N ALA A 72 -1.13 -16.75 21.43
CA ALA A 72 -0.58 -18.03 21.84
C ALA A 72 0.88 -17.92 22.33
N LYS A 73 1.66 -16.92 21.88
CA LYS A 73 3.08 -16.68 22.25
C LYS A 73 4.01 -17.90 22.10
N ARG A 74 3.62 -18.88 21.27
CA ARG A 74 4.36 -20.14 21.04
C ARG A 74 4.89 -20.28 19.62
N TYR A 75 4.54 -19.35 18.74
CA TYR A 75 4.94 -19.36 17.35
C TYR A 75 5.97 -18.26 17.08
N THR A 76 6.90 -18.53 16.18
CA THR A 76 7.82 -17.50 15.67
C THR A 76 7.10 -16.58 14.68
N TYR A 77 7.72 -15.43 14.40
CA TYR A 77 7.18 -14.50 13.41
C TYR A 77 7.13 -15.13 12.00
N GLU A 78 8.12 -15.93 11.64
CA GLU A 78 8.17 -16.63 10.34
C GLU A 78 7.07 -17.68 10.22
N GLU A 79 6.82 -18.44 11.29
CA GLU A 79 5.72 -19.43 11.32
C GLU A 79 4.36 -18.75 11.17
N MET A 80 4.17 -17.59 11.81
CA MET A 80 2.97 -16.77 11.65
C MET A 80 2.82 -16.24 10.22
N LEU A 81 3.91 -15.78 9.61
CA LEU A 81 3.89 -15.31 8.21
C LEU A 81 3.55 -16.44 7.23
N CYS A 82 4.10 -17.63 7.44
CA CYS A 82 3.79 -18.80 6.62
C CYS A 82 2.32 -19.22 6.79
N ALA A 83 1.84 -19.36 8.02
CA ALA A 83 0.47 -19.83 8.30
C ALA A 83 -0.61 -18.83 7.86
N CYS A 84 -0.42 -17.53 8.11
CA CYS A 84 -1.47 -16.52 7.90
C CYS A 84 -1.37 -15.76 6.57
N TYR A 85 -0.17 -15.69 5.98
CA TYR A 85 0.10 -14.91 4.77
C TYR A 85 0.66 -15.76 3.62
N LEU A 86 0.79 -17.08 3.81
CA LEU A 86 1.40 -18.01 2.85
C LEU A 86 2.84 -17.61 2.46
N TRP A 87 3.52 -16.88 3.34
CA TRP A 87 4.91 -16.48 3.15
C TRP A 87 5.83 -17.50 3.83
N CYS A 88 5.90 -18.68 3.23
CA CYS A 88 6.79 -19.74 3.68
C CYS A 88 8.15 -19.63 2.97
N GLN A 89 9.24 -20.12 3.58
CA GLN A 89 10.59 -20.20 2.97
C GLN A 89 10.67 -21.28 1.86
N ARG A 90 9.64 -21.37 1.02
CA ARG A 90 9.51 -22.32 -0.09
C ARG A 90 8.73 -21.68 -1.23
N GLN A 91 8.80 -22.30 -2.42
CA GLN A 91 7.99 -21.87 -3.54
C GLN A 91 6.50 -22.17 -3.27
N LYS A 92 5.64 -21.21 -3.61
CA LYS A 92 4.18 -21.36 -3.48
C LYS A 92 3.69 -22.42 -4.45
N THR A 93 2.78 -23.27 -3.98
CA THR A 93 2.06 -24.21 -4.84
C THR A 93 1.02 -23.47 -5.67
N GLN A 94 0.55 -24.09 -6.75
CA GLN A 94 -0.53 -23.52 -7.56
C GLN A 94 -1.81 -23.27 -6.73
N GLU A 95 -2.13 -24.20 -5.83
CA GLU A 95 -3.29 -24.07 -4.94
C GLU A 95 -3.18 -22.89 -3.97
N GLU A 96 -1.97 -22.61 -3.45
CA GLU A 96 -1.72 -21.45 -2.59
C GLU A 96 -1.88 -20.14 -3.35
N LEU A 97 -1.44 -20.11 -4.60
CA LEU A 97 -1.58 -18.95 -5.46
C LEU A 97 -3.05 -18.69 -5.81
N ASP A 98 -3.79 -19.73 -6.15
CA ASP A 98 -5.22 -19.65 -6.47
C ASP A 98 -6.03 -19.22 -5.23
N PHE A 99 -5.69 -19.73 -4.05
CA PHE A 99 -6.32 -19.32 -2.79
C PHE A 99 -6.03 -17.85 -2.45
N GLU A 100 -4.78 -17.40 -2.60
CA GLU A 100 -4.42 -15.98 -2.42
C GLU A 100 -5.22 -15.09 -3.38
N TYR A 101 -5.27 -15.47 -4.66
CA TYR A 101 -6.00 -14.71 -5.68
C TYR A 101 -7.49 -14.63 -5.37
N ALA A 102 -8.13 -15.77 -5.07
CA ALA A 102 -9.56 -15.84 -4.74
C ALA A 102 -9.89 -14.99 -3.50
N SER A 103 -9.03 -15.03 -2.47
CA SER A 103 -9.19 -14.23 -1.27
C SER A 103 -9.05 -12.73 -1.57
N ARG A 104 -8.04 -12.33 -2.36
CA ARG A 104 -7.83 -10.93 -2.76
C ARG A 104 -9.01 -10.38 -3.55
N VAL A 105 -9.53 -11.14 -4.52
CA VAL A 105 -10.72 -10.76 -5.30
C VAL A 105 -11.95 -10.63 -4.40
N SER A 106 -12.13 -11.55 -3.45
CA SER A 106 -13.25 -11.53 -2.50
C SER A 106 -13.20 -10.31 -1.58
N GLN A 107 -12.01 -9.98 -1.07
CA GLN A 107 -11.80 -8.77 -0.28
C GLN A 107 -12.09 -7.52 -1.11
N LEU A 108 -11.53 -7.41 -2.32
CA LEU A 108 -11.76 -6.26 -3.20
C LEU A 108 -13.26 -6.07 -3.46
N LYS A 109 -13.99 -7.15 -3.74
CA LYS A 109 -15.44 -7.12 -3.96
C LYS A 109 -16.21 -6.64 -2.71
N ARG A 110 -15.72 -6.94 -1.50
CA ARG A 110 -16.33 -6.51 -0.23
C ARG A 110 -16.03 -5.04 0.09
N TYR A 111 -14.83 -4.56 -0.24
CA TYR A 111 -14.38 -3.20 0.05
C TYR A 111 -14.85 -2.18 -1.00
N MET A 112 -14.82 -2.53 -2.29
CA MET A 112 -15.21 -1.66 -3.42
C MET A 112 -16.55 -0.92 -3.24
N PRO A 113 -17.67 -1.57 -2.87
CA PRO A 113 -18.94 -0.86 -2.74
C PRO A 113 -18.93 0.19 -1.62
N ARG A 114 -18.12 -0.01 -0.57
CA ARG A 114 -17.98 0.97 0.51
C ARG A 114 -17.14 2.17 0.07
N LEU A 115 -16.00 1.91 -0.57
CA LEU A 115 -15.13 2.94 -1.14
C LEU A 115 -15.90 3.78 -2.15
N LEU A 116 -16.56 3.14 -3.10
CA LEU A 116 -17.36 3.80 -4.11
C LEU A 116 -18.47 4.64 -3.49
N ARG A 117 -19.16 4.14 -2.46
CA ARG A 117 -20.23 4.89 -1.77
C ARG A 117 -19.72 6.13 -1.03
N ILE A 118 -18.52 6.07 -0.46
CA ILE A 118 -17.89 7.20 0.23
C ILE A 118 -17.35 8.22 -0.80
N GLY A 119 -16.75 7.73 -1.90
CA GLY A 119 -16.17 8.56 -2.97
C GLY A 119 -17.19 9.16 -3.92
N TRP A 120 -18.37 8.54 -4.09
CA TRP A 120 -19.41 8.95 -5.03
C TRP A 120 -19.76 10.45 -4.99
N PRO A 121 -19.96 11.10 -3.83
CA PRO A 121 -20.27 12.53 -3.79
C PRO A 121 -19.09 13.43 -4.20
N TYR A 122 -17.85 12.97 -4.07
CA TYR A 122 -16.66 13.77 -4.41
C TYR A 122 -16.44 13.84 -5.93
N ILE A 123 -16.75 12.77 -6.67
CA ILE A 123 -16.60 12.69 -8.12
C ILE A 123 -17.27 13.88 -8.86
N PRO A 124 -18.57 14.19 -8.66
CA PRO A 124 -19.19 15.31 -9.36
C PRO A 124 -18.64 16.66 -8.92
N VAL A 125 -18.24 16.81 -7.65
CA VAL A 125 -17.65 18.07 -7.14
C VAL A 125 -16.31 18.33 -7.83
N PHE A 126 -15.45 17.32 -7.93
CA PHE A 126 -14.18 17.42 -8.67
C PHE A 126 -14.42 17.70 -10.15
N ALA A 127 -15.40 17.06 -10.79
CA ALA A 127 -15.74 17.33 -12.18
C ALA A 127 -16.19 18.79 -12.41
N ILE A 128 -17.01 19.34 -11.51
CA ILE A 128 -17.45 20.74 -11.58
C ILE A 128 -16.25 21.69 -11.38
N LEU A 129 -15.41 21.46 -10.37
CA LEU A 129 -14.24 22.30 -10.13
C LEU A 129 -13.25 22.26 -11.30
N ALA A 130 -12.99 21.07 -11.86
CA ALA A 130 -12.14 20.90 -13.04
C ALA A 130 -12.69 21.67 -14.24
N SER A 131 -13.99 21.51 -14.53
CA SER A 131 -14.63 22.19 -15.67
C SER A 131 -14.62 23.72 -15.53
N VAL A 132 -14.94 24.25 -14.33
CA VAL A 132 -14.86 25.69 -14.06
C VAL A 132 -13.43 26.20 -14.19
N GLY A 133 -12.45 25.48 -13.64
CA GLY A 133 -11.04 25.82 -13.73
C GLY A 133 -10.52 25.84 -15.17
N ILE A 134 -10.85 24.83 -15.97
CA ILE A 134 -10.48 24.76 -17.39
C ILE A 134 -11.13 25.90 -18.18
N CYS A 135 -12.44 26.10 -18.03
CA CYS A 135 -13.17 27.16 -18.74
C CYS A 135 -12.65 28.56 -18.38
N GLY A 136 -12.39 28.83 -17.10
CA GLY A 136 -11.87 30.12 -16.63
C GLY A 136 -10.48 30.41 -17.19
N ASN A 137 -9.56 29.45 -17.10
CA ASN A 137 -8.19 29.61 -17.58
C ASN A 137 -8.11 29.75 -19.12
N ILE A 138 -8.90 28.99 -19.87
CA ILE A 138 -9.01 29.15 -21.34
C ILE A 138 -9.51 30.55 -21.68
N THR A 139 -10.53 31.05 -20.97
CA THR A 139 -11.09 32.39 -21.23
C THR A 139 -10.04 33.49 -21.04
N ILE A 140 -9.24 33.42 -19.96
CA ILE A 140 -8.15 34.36 -19.70
C ILE A 140 -7.11 34.33 -20.83
N ILE A 141 -6.69 33.14 -21.27
CA ILE A 141 -5.73 32.99 -22.37
C ILE A 141 -6.28 33.59 -23.67
N VAL A 142 -7.56 33.34 -23.99
CA VAL A 142 -8.21 33.90 -25.19
C VAL A 142 -8.29 35.43 -25.14
N VAL A 143 -8.69 36.00 -24.00
CA VAL A 143 -8.76 37.46 -23.80
C VAL A 143 -7.38 38.08 -23.95
N ILE A 144 -6.36 37.52 -23.29
CA ILE A 144 -4.99 38.01 -23.41
C ILE A 144 -4.51 37.94 -24.86
N ALA A 145 -4.71 36.81 -25.55
CA ALA A 145 -4.33 36.64 -26.95
C ALA A 145 -5.01 37.67 -27.87
N ARG A 146 -6.28 37.99 -27.63
CA ARG A 146 -7.06 38.95 -28.43
C ARG A 146 -6.69 40.41 -28.14
N PHE A 147 -6.44 40.78 -26.89
CA PHE A 147 -6.19 42.18 -26.49
C PHE A 147 -4.71 42.57 -26.48
N MET A 148 -3.77 41.62 -26.42
CA MET A 148 -2.33 41.91 -26.42
C MET A 148 -1.69 42.19 -27.78
N GLY A 149 -2.39 41.94 -28.90
CA GLY A 149 -1.80 42.00 -30.24
C GLY A 149 -1.14 43.33 -30.63
N LYS A 150 -1.32 44.40 -29.85
CA LYS A 150 -0.71 45.73 -30.10
C LYS A 150 0.28 46.22 -29.04
N ASN A 151 0.25 45.74 -27.79
CA ASN A 151 1.12 46.22 -26.71
C ASN A 151 1.65 45.03 -25.89
N LYS A 152 2.93 44.69 -26.07
CA LYS A 152 3.62 43.65 -25.30
C LYS A 152 3.90 44.15 -23.88
N SER A 153 2.94 43.97 -22.97
CA SER A 153 3.10 44.26 -21.55
C SER A 153 3.60 43.02 -20.79
N ALA A 154 4.65 43.17 -19.97
CA ALA A 154 5.19 42.10 -19.13
C ALA A 154 4.15 41.51 -18.17
N THR A 155 3.17 42.32 -17.72
CA THR A 155 2.07 41.89 -16.85
C THR A 155 1.20 40.83 -17.52
N ASN A 156 0.94 40.96 -18.82
CA ASN A 156 0.06 40.03 -19.51
C ASN A 156 0.75 38.67 -19.78
N ALA A 157 2.08 38.67 -19.90
CA ALA A 157 2.88 37.43 -19.96
C ALA A 157 2.88 36.70 -18.61
N LEU A 158 2.93 37.43 -17.49
CA LEU A 158 2.81 36.86 -16.15
C LEU A 158 1.43 36.20 -15.93
N ILE A 159 0.35 36.88 -16.33
CA ILE A 159 -1.02 36.36 -16.20
C ILE A 159 -1.23 35.13 -17.10
N ALA A 160 -0.70 35.14 -18.32
CA ALA A 160 -0.77 33.98 -19.20
C ALA A 160 -0.06 32.75 -18.61
N ASN A 161 1.12 32.93 -17.99
CA ASN A 161 1.84 31.86 -17.33
C ASN A 161 1.08 31.29 -16.11
N MET A 162 0.43 32.15 -15.32
CA MET A 162 -0.44 31.67 -14.23
C MET A 162 -1.61 30.85 -14.76
N ALA A 163 -2.32 31.33 -15.78
CA ALA A 163 -3.46 30.62 -16.36
C ALA A 163 -3.07 29.26 -16.98
N VAL A 164 -1.90 29.17 -17.62
CA VAL A 164 -1.37 27.91 -18.14
C VAL A 164 -1.03 26.95 -17.01
N SER A 165 -0.37 27.42 -15.95
CA SER A 165 -0.06 26.62 -14.77
C SER A 165 -1.31 26.06 -14.09
N ASP A 166 -2.37 26.87 -13.98
CA ASP A 166 -3.64 26.44 -13.41
C ASP A 166 -4.34 25.39 -14.29
N LEU A 167 -4.23 25.50 -15.61
CA LEU A 167 -4.76 24.51 -16.55
C LEU A 167 -4.04 23.16 -16.43
N PHE A 168 -2.70 23.17 -16.31
CA PHE A 168 -1.93 21.98 -16.01
C PHE A 168 -2.33 21.37 -14.66
N THR A 169 -2.59 22.20 -13.65
CA THR A 169 -3.00 21.75 -12.32
C THR A 169 -4.40 21.09 -12.37
N CYS A 170 -5.36 21.68 -13.07
CA CYS A 170 -6.70 21.12 -13.22
C CYS A 170 -6.70 19.80 -14.00
N VAL A 171 -5.83 19.66 -15.01
CA VAL A 171 -5.79 18.47 -15.88
C VAL A 171 -4.96 17.34 -15.27
N PHE A 172 -3.81 17.64 -14.65
CA PHE A 172 -2.89 16.62 -14.16
C PHE A 172 -2.96 16.44 -12.64
N CYS A 173 -3.04 17.51 -11.85
CA CYS A 173 -2.93 17.38 -10.39
C CYS A 173 -4.26 16.97 -9.73
N MET A 174 -5.39 17.43 -10.24
CA MET A 174 -6.71 17.10 -9.68
C MET A 174 -7.06 15.59 -9.76
N PRO A 175 -6.87 14.87 -10.89
CA PRO A 175 -7.15 13.43 -10.94
C PRO A 175 -6.20 12.61 -10.06
N ILE A 176 -4.92 12.99 -9.97
CA ILE A 176 -3.92 12.30 -9.14
C ILE A 176 -4.22 12.47 -7.64
N GLN A 177 -4.71 13.64 -7.23
CA GLN A 177 -5.12 13.86 -5.83
C GLN A 177 -6.39 13.08 -5.46
N GLY A 178 -7.31 12.88 -6.41
CA GLY A 178 -8.48 12.01 -6.21
C GLY A 178 -8.06 10.57 -5.87
N GLU A 179 -7.06 10.04 -6.58
CA GLU A 179 -6.50 8.71 -6.30
C GLU A 179 -5.78 8.64 -4.94
N LEU A 180 -5.11 9.71 -4.50
CA LEU A 180 -4.41 9.75 -3.21
C LEU A 180 -5.39 9.81 -2.02
N VAL A 181 -6.47 10.59 -2.14
CA VAL A 181 -7.52 10.65 -1.10
C VAL A 181 -8.30 9.34 -1.02
N GLU A 182 -8.51 8.65 -2.15
CA GLU A 182 -9.18 7.34 -2.18
C GLU A 182 -8.29 6.22 -1.59
N ASN A 183 -6.95 6.39 -1.61
CA ASN A 183 -5.99 5.45 -1.03
C ASN A 183 -5.57 5.76 0.43
N GLY A 184 -6.18 6.75 1.08
CA GLY A 184 -6.06 6.96 2.52
C GLY A 184 -4.66 7.30 3.02
N LEU A 185 -3.98 8.25 2.37
CA LEU A 185 -2.76 8.90 2.86
C LEU A 185 -3.03 10.38 3.19
#